data_AF-A0A919VHJ9-F1
#
_entry.id   AF-A0A919VHJ9-F1
#
_cell.length_a   1.000
_cell.length_b   1.000
_cell.length_c   1.000
_cell.angle_alpha   90.00
_cell.angle_beta   90.00
_cell.angle_gamma   90.00
#
_symmetry.space_group_name_H-M   'P 1'
#
loop_
_entity.id
_entity.type
_entity.pdbx_description
1 polymer ?
#
loop_
_entity_poly.entity_id
_entity_poly.type
_entity_poly.pdbx_seq_one_letter_code
_entity_poly.pdbx_strand_id
1 'polypeptide(L)'
;MNNFLSILLFIGFSIIVLVVFNLLKHFILSKLKVNKWIVLGAAIVFFFLPAFLTQFQGYIIRLVMSSIFVILFLWFIDLAGYGIKKKEKKIKIKPKAKPNRVKYIKEIEDKNKKLR
;
A
#
# COMPACT_ATOMS: atom_id res chain seq x y z
N MET A 1 -27.72 -23.93 17.26
CA MET A 1 -27.22 -25.07 16.45
C MET A 1 -26.99 -24.55 15.03
N ASN A 2 -25.88 -24.94 14.38
CA ASN A 2 -25.25 -24.38 13.15
C ASN A 2 -24.14 -23.32 13.34
N ASN A 3 -23.42 -23.36 14.47
CA ASN A 3 -22.28 -22.47 14.74
C ASN A 3 -21.17 -22.61 13.67
N PHE A 4 -21.00 -23.80 13.09
CA PHE A 4 -19.99 -24.07 12.06
C PHE A 4 -20.24 -23.29 10.76
N LEU A 5 -21.48 -23.27 10.25
CA LEU A 5 -21.85 -22.47 9.08
C LEU A 5 -21.69 -20.97 9.34
N SER A 6 -21.97 -20.53 10.57
CA SER A 6 -21.80 -19.12 10.97
C SER A 6 -20.33 -18.69 10.95
N ILE A 7 -19.43 -19.56 11.43
CA ILE A 7 -17.98 -19.34 11.41
C ILE A 7 -17.47 -19.30 9.95
N LEU A 8 -17.94 -20.22 9.11
CA LEU A 8 -17.55 -20.27 7.70
C LEU A 8 -17.99 -19.01 6.94
N LEU A 9 -19.21 -18.53 7.18
CA LEU A 9 -19.72 -17.27 6.64
C LEU A 9 -18.90 -16.07 7.11
N PHE A 10 -18.48 -16.04 8.38
CA PHE A 10 -17.62 -14.99 8.92
C PHE A 10 -16.26 -14.94 8.24
N ILE A 11 -15.65 -16.11 7.99
CA ILE A 11 -14.38 -16.21 7.27
C ILE A 11 -14.55 -15.72 5.82
N GLY A 12 -15.60 -16.15 5.14
CA GLY A 12 -15.92 -15.69 3.78
C GLY A 12 -16.11 -14.17 3.72
N PHE A 13 -16.84 -13.61 4.69
CA PHE A 13 -17.03 -12.17 4.80
C PHE A 13 -15.72 -11.41 5.07
N SER A 14 -14.84 -11.95 5.92
CA SER A 14 -13.52 -11.35 6.16
C SER A 14 -12.69 -11.28 4.88
N ILE A 15 -12.72 -12.30 4.02
CA ILE A 15 -12.02 -12.29 2.73
C ILE A 15 -12.59 -11.19 1.83
N ILE A 16 -13.92 -11.06 1.78
CA ILE A 16 -14.59 -10.00 1.00
C ILE A 16 -14.13 -8.61 1.47
N VAL A 17 -14.08 -8.38 2.79
CA VAL A 17 -13.60 -7.11 3.36
C VAL A 17 -12.16 -6.81 2.94
N LEU A 18 -11.29 -7.81 2.89
CA LEU A 18 -9.89 -7.62 2.43
C LEU A 18 -9.81 -7.27 0.93
N VAL A 19 -10.67 -7.88 0.09
CA VAL A 19 -10.76 -7.53 -1.33
C VAL A 19 -11.25 -6.09 -1.49
N VAL A 20 -12.29 -5.70 -0.76
CA VAL A 20 -12.82 -4.33 -0.76
C VAL A 20 -11.76 -3.35 -0.28
N PHE A 21 -10.99 -3.69 0.76
CA PHE A 21 -9.89 -2.86 1.24
C PHE A 21 -8.83 -2.65 0.15
N ASN A 22 -8.43 -3.70 -0.58
CA ASN A 22 -7.45 -3.56 -1.66
C ASN A 22 -7.96 -2.68 -2.80
N LEU A 23 -9.25 -2.78 -3.13
CA LEU A 23 -9.89 -1.89 -4.11
C LEU A 23 -9.89 -0.44 -3.61
N LEU A 24 -10.40 -0.19 -2.40
CA LEU A 24 -10.40 1.13 -1.77
C LEU A 24 -8.99 1.71 -1.73
N LYS A 25 -8.00 0.89 -1.37
CA LYS A 25 -6.61 1.29 -1.31
C LYS A 25 -6.10 1.77 -2.66
N HIS A 26 -6.39 1.01 -3.72
CA HIS A 26 -5.97 1.35 -5.07
C HIS A 26 -6.62 2.65 -5.56
N PHE A 27 -7.92 2.83 -5.35
CA PHE A 27 -8.69 3.96 -5.89
C PHE A 27 -8.58 5.25 -5.07
N ILE A 28 -8.70 5.16 -3.74
CA ILE A 28 -8.88 6.31 -2.85
C ILE A 28 -7.62 6.53 -2.01
N LEU A 29 -7.13 5.51 -1.29
CA LEU A 29 -6.06 5.71 -0.32
C LEU A 29 -4.70 5.99 -0.99
N SER A 30 -4.48 5.50 -2.21
CA SER A 30 -3.25 5.76 -2.98
C SER A 30 -3.04 7.24 -3.32
N LYS A 31 -4.12 8.03 -3.38
CA LYS A 31 -4.09 9.45 -3.71
C LYS A 31 -4.05 10.37 -2.48
N LEU A 32 -4.34 9.85 -1.30
CA LEU A 32 -4.46 10.64 -0.07
C LEU A 32 -3.14 10.64 0.72
N LYS A 33 -2.50 11.80 0.82
CA LYS A 33 -1.35 12.03 1.71
C LYS A 33 -1.82 12.37 3.12
N VAL A 34 -2.31 11.36 3.85
CA VAL A 34 -2.80 11.54 5.23
C VAL A 34 -1.71 11.20 6.24
N ASN A 35 -1.63 11.96 7.34
CA ASN A 35 -0.74 11.63 8.45
C ASN A 35 -1.24 10.36 9.18
N LYS A 36 -0.33 9.45 9.52
CA LYS A 36 -0.62 8.17 10.19
C LYS A 36 -1.44 8.34 11.47
N TRP A 37 -1.20 9.40 12.22
CA TRP A 37 -1.89 9.67 13.49
C TRP A 37 -3.36 10.03 13.32
N ILE A 38 -3.73 10.63 12.18
CA ILE A 38 -5.14 10.99 11.88
C ILE A 38 -5.93 9.70 11.65
N VAL A 39 -5.37 8.76 10.88
CA VAL A 39 -6.01 7.47 10.61
C VAL A 39 -6.10 6.62 11.87
N LEU A 40 -5.08 6.66 12.74
CA LEU A 40 -5.13 6.01 14.05
C LEU A 40 -6.23 6.59 14.95
N GLY A 41 -6.32 7.92 15.02
CA GLY A 41 -7.38 8.60 15.77
C GLY A 41 -8.78 8.20 15.29
N ALA A 42 -8.99 8.17 13.97
CA ALA A 42 -10.24 7.71 13.38
C ALA A 42 -10.55 6.24 13.73
N ALA A 43 -9.56 5.34 13.65
CA ALA A 43 -9.74 3.94 14.01
C ALA A 43 -10.14 3.78 15.49
N ILE A 44 -9.50 4.51 16.41
CA ILE A 44 -9.84 4.49 17.83
C ILE A 44 -11.28 4.96 18.06
N VAL A 45 -11.68 6.07 17.42
CA VAL A 45 -13.06 6.58 17.52
C VAL A 45 -14.07 5.54 17.02
N PHE A 46 -13.83 4.93 15.86
CA PHE A 46 -14.70 3.88 15.30
C PHE A 46 -14.71 2.60 16.14
N PHE A 47 -13.64 2.30 16.88
CA PHE A 47 -13.58 1.15 17.79
C PHE A 47 -14.49 1.31 19.00
N PHE A 48 -14.54 2.53 19.56
CA PHE A 48 -15.37 2.81 20.73
C PHE A 48 -16.81 3.18 20.37
N LEU A 49 -17.07 3.62 19.14
CA LEU A 49 -18.42 3.97 18.65
C LEU A 49 -19.51 2.93 18.99
N PRO A 50 -19.31 1.61 18.77
CA PRO A 50 -20.31 0.60 19.09
C PRO A 50 -20.63 0.48 20.58
N ALA A 51 -19.69 0.83 21.46
CA ALA A 51 -19.89 0.77 22.90
C ALA A 51 -20.81 1.90 23.40
N PHE A 52 -20.75 3.07 22.75
CA PHE A 52 -21.61 4.21 23.07
C PHE A 52 -22.97 4.16 22.36
N LEU A 53 -23.02 3.53 21.19
CA LEU A 53 -24.21 3.43 20.35
C LEU A 53 -25.03 2.17 20.69
N THR A 54 -25.49 2.07 21.93
CA THR A 54 -26.32 0.95 22.45
C THR A 54 -27.68 0.81 21.77
N GLN A 55 -28.13 1.83 21.04
CA GLN A 55 -29.38 1.85 20.28
C GLN A 55 -29.26 1.22 18.87
N PHE A 56 -28.05 1.02 18.36
CA PHE A 56 -27.80 0.38 17.07
C PHE A 56 -27.51 -1.11 17.24
N GLN A 57 -28.51 -1.86 17.71
CA GLN A 57 -28.41 -3.29 18.08
C GLN A 57 -28.51 -4.26 16.89
N GLY A 58 -28.65 -3.76 15.66
CA GLY A 58 -28.75 -4.60 14.47
C GLY A 58 -27.46 -5.37 14.21
N TYR A 59 -27.56 -6.70 14.05
CA TYR A 59 -26.44 -7.57 13.69
C TYR A 59 -25.65 -7.04 12.47
N ILE A 60 -26.37 -6.57 11.46
CA ILE A 60 -25.80 -6.01 10.22
C ILE A 60 -25.01 -4.73 10.53
N ILE A 61 -25.54 -3.83 11.35
CA ILE A 61 -24.88 -2.56 11.68
C ILE A 61 -23.60 -2.80 12.48
N ARG A 62 -23.63 -3.73 13.45
CA ARG A 62 -22.45 -4.13 14.22
C ARG A 62 -21.37 -4.72 13.30
N LEU A 63 -21.78 -5.55 12.33
CA LEU A 63 -20.86 -6.12 11.34
C LEU A 63 -20.23 -5.03 10.46
N VAL A 64 -21.03 -4.09 9.95
CA VAL A 64 -20.54 -2.99 9.10
C VAL A 64 -19.57 -2.08 9.87
N MET A 65 -19.91 -1.70 11.11
CA MET A 65 -19.03 -0.89 11.96
C MET A 65 -17.70 -1.59 12.25
N SER A 66 -17.74 -2.89 12.55
CA SER A 66 -16.53 -3.70 12.73
C SER A 66 -15.67 -3.74 11.45
N SER A 67 -16.29 -3.91 10.29
CA SER A 67 -15.58 -3.89 9.00
C SER A 67 -14.91 -2.55 8.73
N ILE A 68 -15.60 -1.44 9.01
CA ILE A 68 -15.04 -0.09 8.84
C ILE A 68 -13.82 0.10 9.75
N PHE A 69 -13.91 -0.33 11.01
CA PHE A 69 -12.77 -0.31 11.92
C PHE A 69 -11.59 -1.11 11.36
N VAL A 70 -11.83 -2.34 10.88
CA VAL A 70 -10.78 -3.19 10.30
C VAL A 70 -10.13 -2.49 9.09
N ILE A 71 -10.91 -1.89 8.20
CA ILE A 71 -10.42 -1.14 7.02
C ILE A 71 -9.54 0.04 7.44
N LEU A 72 -9.98 0.84 8.41
CA LEU A 72 -9.22 1.98 8.94
C LEU A 72 -7.92 1.52 9.62
N PHE A 73 -7.99 0.44 10.38
CA PHE A 73 -6.83 -0.11 11.08
C PHE A 73 -5.80 -0.70 10.10
N LEU A 74 -6.25 -1.43 9.08
CA LEU A 74 -5.38 -1.94 8.02
C LEU A 74 -4.71 -0.79 7.24
N TRP A 75 -5.45 0.30 7.00
CA TRP A 75 -4.89 1.50 6.38
C TRP A 75 -3.81 2.15 7.26
N PHE A 76 -4.04 2.22 8.57
CA PHE A 76 -3.03 2.72 9.50
C PHE A 76 -1.73 1.88 9.45
N ILE A 77 -1.84 0.55 9.45
CA ILE A 77 -0.67 -0.34 9.34
C ILE A 77 0.12 -0.09 8.04
N ASP A 78 -0.60 0.10 6.94
CA ASP A 78 0.00 0.41 5.64
C ASP A 78 0.73 1.75 5.64
N LEU A 79 0.12 2.80 6.20
CA LEU A 79 0.74 4.13 6.37
C LEU A 79 1.90 4.13 7.36
N ALA A 80 1.84 3.30 8.40
CA ALA A 80 2.92 3.14 9.37
C ALA A 80 4.17 2.48 8.75
N GLY A 81 4.08 1.99 7.51
CA GLY A 81 5.23 1.46 6.77
C GLY A 81 5.57 0.01 7.12
N TYR A 82 4.66 -0.70 7.80
CA TYR A 82 4.74 -2.15 8.03
C TYR A 82 4.33 -2.97 6.79
N GLY A 83 3.87 -2.31 5.73
CA GLY A 83 3.62 -2.96 4.44
C GLY A 83 4.91 -3.49 3.80
N ILE A 84 4.76 -4.39 2.83
CA ILE A 84 5.85 -4.87 1.97
C ILE A 84 6.42 -3.66 1.23
N LYS A 85 7.46 -3.03 1.78
CA LYS A 85 8.23 -2.01 1.07
C LYS A 85 8.72 -2.68 -0.20
N LYS A 86 8.24 -2.21 -1.36
CA LYS A 86 8.85 -2.57 -2.64
C LYS A 86 10.32 -2.25 -2.44
N LYS A 87 11.17 -3.28 -2.38
CA LYS A 87 12.62 -3.11 -2.30
C LYS A 87 12.96 -2.25 -3.49
N GLU A 88 13.20 -0.97 -3.27
CA GLU A 88 13.70 -0.09 -4.31
C GLU A 88 14.93 -0.78 -4.85
N LYS A 89 14.95 -1.03 -6.17
CA LYS A 89 16.08 -1.70 -6.80
C LYS A 89 17.29 -0.85 -6.42
N LYS A 90 18.15 -1.35 -5.53
CA LYS A 90 19.40 -0.69 -5.18
C LYS A 90 20.09 -0.41 -6.51
N ILE A 91 20.11 0.86 -6.91
CA ILE A 91 20.85 1.29 -8.08
C ILE A 91 22.30 1.08 -7.68
N LYS A 92 22.85 -0.10 -8.01
CA LYS A 92 24.29 -0.34 -7.90
C LYS A 92 24.91 0.64 -8.87
N ILE A 93 25.38 1.76 -8.34
CA ILE A 93 26.21 2.72 -9.08
C ILE A 93 27.48 1.94 -9.41
N LYS A 94 27.48 1.27 -10.57
CA LYS A 94 28.69 0.71 -11.13
C LYS A 94 29.54 1.90 -11.59
N PRO A 95 30.85 1.92 -11.30
CA PRO A 95 31.72 2.93 -11.86
C PRO A 95 31.56 2.92 -13.38
N LYS A 96 31.38 4.11 -13.96
CA LYS A 96 31.33 4.25 -15.42
C LYS A 96 32.64 3.72 -16.00
N ALA A 97 32.56 3.02 -17.12
CA ALA A 97 33.76 2.53 -17.80
C ALA A 97 34.71 3.69 -18.13
N LYS A 98 36.01 3.46 -17.97
CA LYS A 98 37.03 4.44 -18.36
C LYS A 98 36.86 4.75 -19.85
N PRO A 99 36.81 6.02 -20.27
CA PRO A 99 36.68 6.36 -21.68
C PRO A 99 37.89 5.81 -22.45
N ASN A 100 37.62 5.10 -23.56
CA ASN A 100 38.67 4.53 -24.40
C ASN A 100 39.33 5.61 -25.26
N ARG A 101 40.38 6.24 -24.71
CA ARG A 101 41.12 7.35 -25.37
C ARG A 101 41.68 6.99 -26.74
N VAL A 102 42.07 5.73 -26.94
CA VAL A 102 42.68 5.27 -28.20
C VAL A 102 41.70 5.34 -29.37
N LYS A 103 40.40 5.12 -29.11
CA LYS A 103 39.37 5.20 -30.16
C LYS A 103 39.16 6.63 -30.65
N TYR A 104 39.12 7.59 -29.73
CA TYR A 104 38.95 9.01 -30.07
C TYR A 104 40.12 9.57 -30.88
N ILE A 105 41.34 9.16 -30.56
CA ILE A 105 42.53 9.61 -31.29
C ILE A 105 42.47 9.14 -32.75
N LYS A 106 42.16 7.86 -32.98
CA LYS A 106 42.03 7.30 -34.33
C LYS A 106 40.90 7.97 -35.13
N GLU A 107 39.77 8.24 -34.49
CA GLU A 107 38.62 8.88 -35.12
C GLU A 107 38.88 10.34 -35.53
N ILE A 108 39.71 11.06 -34.76
CA ILE A 108 40.20 12.41 -35.11
C ILE A 108 41.18 12.33 -36.30
N GLU A 109 42.07 11.35 -36.29
CA GLU A 109 43.08 11.15 -37.34
C GLU A 109 42.43 10.79 -38.69
N ASP A 110 41.43 9.90 -38.68
CA ASP A 110 40.66 9.52 -39.86
C ASP A 110 39.81 10.68 -40.42
N LYS A 111 39.27 11.55 -39.55
CA LYS A 111 38.56 12.78 -39.98
C LYS A 111 39.51 13.75 -40.67
N ASN A 112 40.69 13.97 -40.11
CA ASN A 112 41.69 14.86 -40.67
C ASN A 112 42.23 14.35 -42.02
N LYS A 113 42.29 13.03 -42.21
CA LYS A 113 42.69 12.41 -43.48
C LYS A 113 41.64 12.52 -44.59
N LYS A 114 40.35 12.66 -44.24
CA LYS A 114 39.25 12.89 -45.20
C LYS A 114 39.07 14.35 -45.62
N LEU A 115 39.67 15.28 -44.88
CA LEU A 115 39.63 16.73 -45.13
C LEU A 115 40.83 17.22 -45.96
N ARG A 116 41.80 16.34 -46.23
CA ARG A 116 42.94 16.55 -47.12
C ARG A 116 42.72 15.77 -48.41
#